data_AF-A0A395D1E9-F1
#
_entry.id   AF-A0A395D1E9-F1
#
_cell.length_a   1.000
_cell.length_b   1.000
_cell.length_c   1.000
_cell.angle_alpha   90.00
_cell.angle_beta   90.00
_cell.angle_gamma   90.00
#
_symmetry.space_group_name_H-M   'P 1'
#
loop_
_entity.id
_entity.type
_entity.pdbx_description
1 polymer ?
#
loop_
_entity_poly.entity_id
_entity_poly.type
_entity_poly.pdbx_seq_one_letter_code
_entity_poly.pdbx_strand_id
1 'polypeptide(L)'
;MPKPKPKAKPKPPPPRETALSDDPTPALQAETFFATSLASERYAAIADAGGWASFAAPLKPGSSGKAVAALRQRLASEGDLPSGAAGGDHWDNALTAAVKHFQFRMGLRQTGVVAGATLRELNIPASVRFRQLASSAQRLAGVDFPFGPRYVVVNIPSAAVDAVENGRVVRRYTAIVGGVDHPSPEVEARIGAVNFNPTWTVPVSIIKNEIMPKMQKDPSYLAKARIRVFDGRGAEVQPGAINWASERAANYTLRQDSGA
;
A
#
# COMPACT_ATOMS: atom_id res chain seq x y z
N MET A 1 46.19 -4.79 -5.92
CA MET A 1 44.98 -4.92 -5.10
C MET A 1 43.83 -5.43 -5.96
N PRO A 2 43.16 -6.54 -5.61
CA PRO A 2 42.05 -7.07 -6.40
C PRO A 2 40.84 -6.13 -6.36
N LYS A 3 40.23 -5.88 -7.52
CA LYS A 3 39.03 -5.03 -7.65
C LYS A 3 37.86 -5.64 -6.85
N PRO A 4 37.09 -4.84 -6.10
CA PRO A 4 35.93 -5.35 -5.36
C PRO A 4 34.89 -5.90 -6.34
N LYS A 5 34.40 -7.11 -6.06
CA LYS A 5 33.36 -7.77 -6.87
C LYS A 5 32.12 -6.88 -6.94
N PRO A 6 31.50 -6.71 -8.13
CA PRO A 6 30.26 -5.93 -8.25
C PRO A 6 29.17 -6.56 -7.39
N LYS A 7 28.50 -5.73 -6.57
CA LYS A 7 27.33 -6.15 -5.79
C LYS A 7 26.30 -6.75 -6.74
N ALA A 8 25.81 -7.94 -6.42
CA ALA A 8 24.77 -8.62 -7.19
C ALA A 8 23.57 -7.68 -7.36
N LYS A 9 23.08 -7.53 -8.59
CA LYS A 9 21.86 -6.77 -8.85
C LYS A 9 20.73 -7.41 -8.03
N PRO A 10 19.96 -6.64 -7.25
CA PRO A 10 18.82 -7.18 -6.52
C PRO A 10 17.90 -7.87 -7.53
N LYS A 11 17.41 -9.06 -7.17
CA LYS A 11 16.45 -9.79 -8.01
C LYS A 11 15.26 -8.87 -8.32
N PRO A 12 14.71 -8.90 -9.56
CA PRO A 12 13.50 -8.16 -9.86
C PRO A 12 12.44 -8.54 -8.82
N PRO A 13 11.70 -7.56 -8.26
CA PRO A 13 10.61 -7.88 -7.36
C PRO A 13 9.63 -8.82 -8.09
N PRO A 14 9.00 -9.77 -7.37
CA PRO A 14 7.98 -10.60 -7.96
C PRO A 14 6.89 -9.71 -8.61
N PRO A 15 6.19 -10.22 -9.64
CA PRO A 15 5.09 -9.49 -10.27
C PRO A 15 4.12 -8.96 -9.19
N ARG A 16 3.60 -7.74 -9.38
CA ARG A 16 2.59 -7.19 -8.46
C ARG A 16 1.35 -8.11 -8.46
N GLU A 17 1.24 -8.90 -7.40
CA GLU A 17 0.07 -9.75 -7.10
C GLU A 17 -1.14 -8.89 -6.71
N THR A 18 -0.88 -7.65 -6.26
CA THR A 18 -1.89 -6.67 -5.91
C THR A 18 -2.40 -5.90 -7.14
N ALA A 19 -3.68 -5.55 -7.10
CA ALA A 19 -4.35 -4.69 -8.07
C ALA A 19 -4.94 -3.47 -7.36
N LEU A 20 -4.94 -2.33 -8.03
CA LEU A 20 -5.70 -1.19 -7.54
C LEU A 20 -7.18 -1.53 -7.69
N SER A 21 -7.94 -1.48 -6.60
CA SER A 21 -9.37 -1.79 -6.62
C SER A 21 -10.14 -0.80 -7.49
N ASP A 22 -11.11 -1.28 -8.26
CA ASP A 22 -12.10 -0.48 -8.97
C ASP A 22 -13.42 -0.33 -8.20
N ASP A 23 -13.45 -0.72 -6.91
CA ASP A 23 -14.59 -0.48 -6.02
C ASP A 23 -14.85 1.04 -5.90
N PRO A 24 -16.08 1.51 -6.24
CA PRO A 24 -16.44 2.92 -6.07
C PRO A 24 -16.61 3.32 -4.61
N THR A 25 -16.62 2.37 -3.68
CA THR A 25 -16.72 2.61 -2.23
C THR A 25 -15.37 3.11 -1.70
N PRO A 26 -15.35 4.23 -0.97
CA PRO A 26 -14.15 4.73 -0.30
C PRO A 26 -13.57 3.73 0.71
N ALA A 27 -12.23 3.66 0.78
CA ALA A 27 -11.56 2.87 1.82
C ALA A 27 -11.80 3.41 3.25
N LEU A 28 -12.18 4.69 3.38
CA LEU A 28 -12.54 5.35 4.63
C LEU A 28 -13.72 6.29 4.39
N GLN A 29 -14.80 6.07 5.13
CA GLN A 29 -16.07 6.81 5.16
C GLN A 29 -16.67 6.74 6.57
N ALA A 30 -17.76 7.46 6.82
CA ALA A 30 -18.38 7.54 8.15
C ALA A 30 -18.75 6.15 8.72
N GLU A 31 -19.18 5.22 7.86
CA GLU A 31 -19.60 3.88 8.26
C GLU A 31 -18.43 2.90 8.41
N THR A 32 -17.19 3.28 8.05
CA THR A 32 -16.05 2.34 8.00
C THR A 32 -15.77 1.71 9.36
N PHE A 33 -15.92 2.47 10.46
CA PHE A 33 -15.82 1.93 11.81
C PHE A 33 -16.84 0.79 12.03
N PHE A 34 -18.12 1.06 11.79
CA PHE A 34 -19.20 0.09 12.00
C PHE A 34 -19.04 -1.13 11.09
N ALA A 35 -18.73 -0.93 9.81
CA ALA A 35 -18.52 -2.02 8.85
C ALA A 35 -17.33 -2.90 9.25
N THR A 36 -16.24 -2.30 9.74
CA THR A 36 -15.06 -3.05 10.20
C THR A 36 -15.35 -3.81 11.48
N SER A 37 -16.09 -3.22 12.42
CA SER A 37 -16.54 -3.89 13.66
C SER A 37 -17.46 -5.08 13.37
N LEU A 38 -18.47 -4.90 12.51
CA LEU A 38 -19.36 -5.99 12.10
C LEU A 38 -18.60 -7.11 11.38
N ALA A 39 -17.64 -6.76 10.52
CA ALA A 39 -16.77 -7.73 9.90
C ALA A 39 -15.95 -8.48 10.97
N SER A 40 -15.38 -7.79 11.96
CA SER A 40 -14.64 -8.43 13.06
C SER A 40 -15.49 -9.47 13.78
N GLU A 41 -16.72 -9.13 14.16
CA GLU A 41 -17.66 -10.06 14.82
C GLU A 41 -17.98 -11.28 13.95
N ARG A 42 -18.20 -11.07 12.64
CA ARG A 42 -18.38 -12.17 11.69
C ARG A 42 -17.19 -13.13 11.70
N TYR A 43 -15.97 -12.61 11.69
CA TYR A 43 -14.77 -13.45 11.72
C TYR A 43 -14.54 -14.12 13.07
N ALA A 44 -14.98 -13.51 14.18
CA ALA A 44 -15.00 -14.17 15.49
C ALA A 44 -15.94 -15.37 15.50
N ALA A 45 -17.18 -15.21 15.02
CA ALA A 45 -18.15 -16.30 14.94
C ALA A 45 -17.65 -17.47 14.08
N ILE A 46 -16.97 -17.19 12.96
CA ILE A 46 -16.36 -18.24 12.14
C ILE A 46 -15.21 -18.94 12.89
N ALA A 47 -14.40 -18.20 13.64
CA ALA A 47 -13.32 -18.78 14.44
C ALA A 47 -13.88 -19.68 15.57
N ASP A 48 -14.93 -19.26 16.26
CA ASP A 48 -15.59 -20.02 17.33
C ASP A 48 -16.27 -21.30 16.81
N ALA A 49 -16.75 -21.27 15.56
CA ALA A 49 -17.26 -22.44 14.85
C ALA A 49 -16.16 -23.40 14.33
N GLY A 50 -14.89 -23.17 14.68
CA GLY A 50 -13.75 -24.02 14.29
C GLY A 50 -12.97 -23.54 13.07
N GLY A 51 -13.33 -22.39 12.48
CA GLY A 51 -12.62 -21.79 11.35
C GLY A 51 -12.90 -22.48 10.02
N TRP A 52 -11.90 -22.48 9.13
CA TRP A 52 -11.97 -23.11 7.81
C TRP A 52 -10.73 -23.95 7.51
N ALA A 53 -10.88 -24.85 6.54
CA ALA A 53 -9.79 -25.69 6.05
C ALA A 53 -8.67 -24.86 5.41
N SER A 54 -7.45 -25.37 5.55
CA SER A 54 -6.27 -24.89 4.82
C SER A 54 -6.05 -25.74 3.57
N PHE A 55 -5.57 -25.10 2.50
CA PHE A 55 -5.34 -25.72 1.21
C PHE A 55 -3.84 -25.96 1.02
N ALA A 56 -3.45 -27.24 0.84
CA ALA A 56 -2.04 -27.62 0.66
C ALA A 56 -1.52 -27.38 -0.77
N ALA A 57 -2.42 -27.35 -1.76
CA ALA A 57 -2.07 -27.25 -3.16
C ALA A 57 -2.94 -26.21 -3.89
N PRO A 58 -2.44 -25.61 -4.98
CA PRO A 58 -3.22 -24.75 -5.86
C PRO A 58 -4.46 -25.45 -6.44
N LEU A 59 -5.53 -24.68 -6.66
CA LEU A 59 -6.77 -25.13 -7.32
C LEU A 59 -7.07 -24.22 -8.51
N LYS A 60 -7.61 -24.79 -9.59
CA LYS A 60 -7.85 -24.06 -10.85
C LYS A 60 -9.10 -24.61 -11.57
N PRO A 61 -9.59 -23.90 -12.61
CA PRO A 61 -10.60 -24.46 -13.48
C PRO A 61 -10.29 -25.88 -13.94
N GLY A 62 -11.27 -26.78 -13.77
CA GLY A 62 -11.15 -28.22 -14.01
C GLY A 62 -10.76 -29.07 -12.79
N SER A 63 -10.39 -28.47 -11.65
CA SER A 63 -10.19 -29.22 -10.40
C SER A 63 -11.50 -29.82 -9.87
N SER A 64 -11.42 -30.94 -9.13
CA SER A 64 -12.56 -31.53 -8.43
C SER A 64 -12.15 -32.23 -7.11
N GLY A 65 -13.14 -32.68 -6.34
CA GLY A 65 -12.97 -33.45 -5.11
C GLY A 65 -12.99 -32.61 -3.82
N LYS A 66 -12.56 -33.22 -2.71
CA LYS A 66 -12.70 -32.67 -1.35
C LYS A 66 -12.13 -31.25 -1.20
N ALA A 67 -11.03 -30.94 -1.86
CA ALA A 67 -10.42 -29.60 -1.80
C ALA A 67 -11.31 -28.53 -2.46
N VAL A 68 -12.01 -28.87 -3.55
CA VAL A 68 -12.95 -27.96 -4.21
C VAL A 68 -14.21 -27.77 -3.36
N ALA A 69 -14.72 -28.84 -2.75
CA ALA A 69 -15.82 -28.74 -1.80
C ALA A 69 -15.48 -27.82 -0.61
N ALA A 70 -14.27 -27.97 -0.05
CA ALA A 70 -13.79 -27.10 1.03
C ALA A 70 -13.64 -25.63 0.59
N LEU A 71 -13.20 -25.38 -0.65
CA LEU A 71 -13.11 -24.03 -1.21
C LEU A 71 -14.48 -23.38 -1.35
N ARG A 72 -15.50 -24.12 -1.81
CA ARG A 72 -16.88 -23.61 -1.88
C ARG A 72 -17.41 -23.21 -0.52
N GLN A 73 -17.24 -24.06 0.49
CA GLN A 73 -17.66 -23.76 1.87
C GLN A 73 -16.93 -22.52 2.41
N ARG A 74 -15.61 -22.42 2.15
CA ARG A 74 -14.79 -21.27 2.52
C ARG A 74 -15.29 -19.96 1.91
N LEU A 75 -15.57 -19.95 0.61
CA LEU A 75 -16.04 -18.75 -0.10
C LEU A 75 -17.48 -18.40 0.29
N ALA A 76 -18.30 -19.40 0.61
CA ALA A 76 -19.66 -19.18 1.09
C ALA A 76 -19.70 -18.57 2.50
N SER A 77 -18.80 -18.98 3.40
CA SER A 77 -18.75 -18.41 4.76
C SER A 77 -18.38 -16.93 4.77
N GLU A 78 -17.66 -16.47 3.74
CA GLU A 78 -17.32 -15.06 3.53
C GLU A 78 -18.27 -14.32 2.56
N GLY A 79 -19.21 -15.03 1.94
CA GLY A 79 -20.24 -14.45 1.06
C GLY A 79 -19.76 -14.19 -0.37
N ASP A 80 -18.57 -14.67 -0.74
CA ASP A 80 -18.08 -14.63 -2.12
C ASP A 80 -18.82 -15.65 -3.01
N LEU A 81 -19.43 -16.67 -2.40
CA LEU A 81 -20.30 -17.65 -3.05
C LEU A 81 -21.66 -17.69 -2.32
N PRO A 82 -22.81 -17.67 -3.01
CA PRO A 82 -24.11 -17.81 -2.35
C PRO A 82 -24.19 -19.14 -1.58
N SER A 83 -24.78 -19.14 -0.37
CA SER A 83 -24.81 -20.32 0.50
C SER A 83 -25.49 -21.54 -0.16
N GLY A 84 -26.51 -21.33 -1.00
CA GLY A 84 -27.15 -22.41 -1.76
C GLY A 84 -26.25 -23.06 -2.82
N ALA A 85 -25.16 -22.40 -3.22
CA ALA A 85 -24.16 -22.90 -4.16
C ALA A 85 -22.90 -23.46 -3.45
N ALA A 86 -22.90 -23.52 -2.11
CA ALA A 86 -21.76 -24.02 -1.34
C ALA A 86 -21.56 -25.55 -1.47
N GLY A 87 -22.58 -26.28 -1.94
CA GLY A 87 -22.53 -27.73 -2.16
C GLY A 87 -21.74 -28.13 -3.42
N GLY A 88 -21.37 -29.41 -3.47
CA GLY A 88 -20.66 -30.03 -4.58
C GLY A 88 -19.14 -29.97 -4.47
N ASP A 89 -18.46 -30.67 -5.38
CA ASP A 89 -17.01 -30.86 -5.38
C ASP A 89 -16.39 -30.62 -6.77
N HIS A 90 -17.15 -30.04 -7.71
CA HIS A 90 -16.68 -29.69 -9.05
C HIS A 90 -16.42 -28.19 -9.18
N TRP A 91 -15.38 -27.85 -9.95
CA TRP A 91 -15.09 -26.48 -10.33
C TRP A 91 -15.96 -26.05 -11.51
N ASP A 92 -16.85 -25.09 -11.27
CA ASP A 92 -17.74 -24.52 -12.29
C ASP A 92 -17.52 -23.00 -12.46
N ASN A 93 -18.35 -22.39 -13.30
CA ASN A 93 -18.30 -20.95 -13.55
C ASN A 93 -18.67 -20.13 -12.31
N ALA A 94 -19.57 -20.63 -11.46
CA ALA A 94 -19.97 -19.95 -10.23
C ALA A 94 -18.79 -19.88 -9.24
N LEU A 95 -18.06 -20.99 -9.06
CA LEU A 95 -16.85 -21.02 -8.24
C LEU A 95 -15.75 -20.12 -8.81
N THR A 96 -15.61 -20.09 -10.14
CA THR A 96 -14.64 -19.20 -10.80
C THR A 96 -14.96 -17.72 -10.51
N ALA A 97 -16.23 -17.34 -10.60
CA ALA A 97 -16.69 -15.99 -10.26
C ALA A 97 -16.47 -15.67 -8.77
N ALA A 98 -16.77 -16.61 -7.88
CA ALA A 98 -16.54 -16.46 -6.44
C ALA A 98 -15.05 -16.28 -6.10
N VAL A 99 -14.15 -17.02 -6.75
CA VAL A 99 -12.70 -16.82 -6.58
C VAL A 99 -12.27 -15.44 -7.05
N LYS A 100 -12.81 -14.94 -8.17
CA LYS A 100 -12.53 -13.57 -8.64
C LYS A 100 -13.04 -12.52 -7.67
N HIS A 101 -14.23 -12.72 -7.10
CA HIS A 101 -14.80 -11.83 -6.09
C HIS A 101 -13.93 -11.80 -4.81
N PHE A 102 -13.49 -12.96 -4.33
CA PHE A 102 -12.53 -13.05 -3.23
C PHE A 102 -11.22 -12.30 -3.54
N GLN A 103 -10.66 -12.52 -4.75
CA GLN A 103 -9.43 -11.85 -5.18
C GLN A 103 -9.60 -10.34 -5.20
N PHE A 104 -10.73 -9.85 -5.74
CA PHE A 104 -11.07 -8.43 -5.73
C PHE A 104 -11.11 -7.85 -4.31
N ARG A 105 -11.84 -8.52 -3.39
CA ARG A 105 -11.96 -8.10 -1.98
C ARG A 105 -10.63 -8.09 -1.24
N MET A 106 -9.70 -8.97 -1.62
CA MET A 106 -8.35 -9.04 -1.05
C MET A 106 -7.34 -8.11 -1.74
N GLY A 107 -7.78 -7.27 -2.69
CA GLY A 107 -6.89 -6.37 -3.43
C GLY A 107 -5.91 -7.11 -4.36
N LEU A 108 -6.28 -8.31 -4.80
CA LEU A 108 -5.49 -9.17 -5.68
C LEU A 108 -5.97 -9.06 -7.13
N ARG A 109 -5.11 -9.45 -8.07
CA ARG A 109 -5.53 -9.66 -9.46
C ARG A 109 -6.59 -10.77 -9.56
N GLN A 110 -7.68 -10.48 -10.26
CA GLN A 110 -8.84 -11.36 -10.43
C GLN A 110 -8.58 -12.48 -11.48
N THR A 111 -7.59 -13.34 -11.24
CA THR A 111 -7.22 -14.43 -12.15
C THR A 111 -8.24 -15.56 -12.21
N GLY A 112 -9.10 -15.71 -11.20
CA GLY A 112 -10.01 -16.85 -11.05
C GLY A 112 -9.29 -18.17 -10.75
N VAL A 113 -8.03 -18.11 -10.31
CA VAL A 113 -7.19 -19.28 -9.97
C VAL A 113 -6.67 -19.14 -8.55
N VAL A 114 -6.77 -20.23 -7.76
CA VAL A 114 -6.22 -20.29 -6.41
C VAL A 114 -4.76 -20.72 -6.47
N ALA A 115 -3.86 -19.74 -6.54
CA ALA A 115 -2.41 -19.94 -6.51
C ALA A 115 -1.72 -18.68 -5.92
N GLY A 116 -0.43 -18.80 -5.59
CA GLY A 116 0.39 -17.66 -5.14
C GLY A 116 -0.24 -16.89 -3.97
N ALA A 117 -0.43 -15.58 -4.14
CA ALA A 117 -1.13 -14.74 -3.17
C ALA A 117 -2.52 -15.24 -2.80
N THR A 118 -3.33 -15.69 -3.76
CA THR A 118 -4.71 -16.13 -3.47
C THR A 118 -4.71 -17.31 -2.50
N LEU A 119 -3.81 -18.27 -2.71
CA LEU A 119 -3.66 -19.43 -1.84
C LEU A 119 -3.19 -19.02 -0.43
N ARG A 120 -2.24 -18.07 -0.34
CA ARG A 120 -1.78 -17.54 0.95
C ARG A 120 -2.91 -16.83 1.72
N GLU A 121 -3.67 -15.96 1.05
CA GLU A 121 -4.78 -15.23 1.68
C GLU A 121 -5.91 -16.16 2.15
N LEU A 122 -6.23 -17.21 1.38
CA LEU A 122 -7.21 -18.23 1.77
C LEU A 122 -6.79 -19.02 3.01
N ASN A 123 -5.48 -19.26 3.16
CA ASN A 123 -4.90 -20.02 4.27
C ASN A 123 -4.66 -19.19 5.54
N ILE A 124 -4.95 -17.88 5.53
CA ILE A 124 -4.94 -17.09 6.77
C ILE A 124 -6.11 -17.55 7.65
N PRO A 125 -5.87 -17.96 8.92
CA PRO A 125 -6.94 -18.42 9.80
C PRO A 125 -7.97 -17.33 10.15
N ALA A 126 -9.20 -17.74 10.42
CA ALA A 126 -10.29 -16.84 10.84
C ALA A 126 -9.94 -16.00 12.06
N SER A 127 -9.30 -16.63 13.06
CA SER A 127 -8.86 -15.95 14.28
C SER A 127 -7.82 -14.86 14.02
N VAL A 128 -6.98 -15.00 12.99
CA VAL A 128 -6.03 -13.96 12.57
C VAL A 128 -6.77 -12.78 11.96
N ARG A 129 -7.73 -13.05 11.05
CA ARG A 129 -8.56 -12.00 10.43
C ARG A 129 -9.40 -11.25 11.47
N PHE A 130 -10.00 -11.96 12.42
CA PHE A 130 -10.70 -11.37 13.56
C PHE A 130 -9.80 -10.35 14.27
N ARG A 131 -8.59 -10.75 14.70
CA ARG A 131 -7.65 -9.86 15.40
C ARG A 131 -7.25 -8.65 14.56
N GLN A 132 -7.01 -8.84 13.27
CA GLN A 132 -6.67 -7.76 12.35
C GLN A 132 -7.83 -6.74 12.22
N LEU A 133 -9.06 -7.22 12.05
CA LEU A 133 -10.25 -6.39 11.94
C LEU A 133 -10.58 -5.70 13.27
N ALA A 134 -10.50 -6.42 14.40
CA ALA A 134 -10.72 -5.86 15.73
C ALA A 134 -9.75 -4.71 16.03
N SER A 135 -8.46 -4.94 15.74
CA SER A 135 -7.43 -3.90 15.89
C SER A 135 -7.66 -2.70 14.96
N SER A 136 -8.15 -2.96 13.75
CA SER A 136 -8.48 -1.88 12.80
C SER A 136 -9.70 -1.08 13.26
N ALA A 137 -10.74 -1.74 13.75
CA ALA A 137 -11.91 -1.09 14.35
C ALA A 137 -11.52 -0.22 15.56
N GLN A 138 -10.62 -0.70 16.42
CA GLN A 138 -10.10 0.10 17.55
C GLN A 138 -9.38 1.37 17.10
N ARG A 139 -8.56 1.30 16.03
CA ARG A 139 -7.93 2.50 15.45
C ARG A 139 -8.96 3.48 14.87
N LEU A 140 -10.03 2.95 14.27
CA LEU A 140 -11.09 3.76 13.66
C LEU A 140 -12.02 4.41 14.69
N ALA A 141 -12.12 3.87 15.91
CA ALA A 141 -13.04 4.34 16.94
C ALA A 141 -12.82 5.81 17.35
N GLY A 142 -11.62 6.35 17.17
CA GLY A 142 -11.27 7.73 17.48
C GLY A 142 -11.21 8.67 16.28
N VAL A 143 -11.62 8.22 15.08
CA VAL A 143 -11.59 9.06 13.87
C VAL A 143 -12.75 10.04 13.89
N ASP A 144 -12.45 11.33 14.03
CA ASP A 144 -13.43 12.44 14.01
C ASP A 144 -13.34 13.26 12.70
N PHE A 145 -13.02 12.57 11.60
CA PHE A 145 -12.94 13.21 10.29
C PHE A 145 -14.36 13.54 9.78
N PRO A 146 -14.66 14.79 9.37
CA PRO A 146 -16.04 15.22 9.09
C PRO A 146 -16.67 14.66 7.81
N PHE A 147 -15.94 13.85 7.01
CA PHE A 147 -16.41 13.23 5.76
C PHE A 147 -17.27 14.15 4.87
N GLY A 148 -16.75 15.35 4.57
CA GLY A 148 -17.43 16.31 3.71
C GLY A 148 -17.68 15.81 2.27
N PRO A 149 -18.34 16.60 1.42
CA PRO A 149 -18.70 16.17 0.05
C PRO A 149 -17.49 15.84 -0.82
N ARG A 150 -16.30 16.37 -0.49
CA ARG A 150 -15.04 16.04 -1.17
C ARG A 150 -13.92 15.87 -0.16
N TYR A 151 -13.17 14.79 -0.29
CA TYR A 151 -12.00 14.53 0.54
C TYR A 151 -11.02 13.59 -0.17
N VAL A 152 -9.80 13.52 0.36
CA VAL A 152 -8.76 12.61 -0.12
C VAL A 152 -8.34 11.73 1.05
N VAL A 153 -8.25 10.41 0.80
CA VAL A 153 -7.77 9.44 1.79
C VAL A 153 -6.54 8.75 1.21
N VAL A 154 -5.49 8.66 2.01
CA VAL A 154 -4.32 7.83 1.68
C VAL A 154 -4.32 6.64 2.62
N ASN A 155 -4.61 5.45 2.09
CA ASN A 155 -4.49 4.21 2.84
C ASN A 155 -3.05 3.69 2.73
N ILE A 156 -2.23 4.04 3.73
CA ILE A 156 -0.79 3.77 3.76
C ILE A 156 -0.46 2.28 3.53
N PRO A 157 -1.05 1.31 4.27
CA PRO A 157 -0.78 -0.12 4.05
C PRO A 157 -1.06 -0.61 2.62
N SER A 158 -2.10 -0.06 1.98
CA SER A 158 -2.46 -0.44 0.61
C SER A 158 -1.71 0.35 -0.47
N ALA A 159 -0.99 1.41 -0.09
CA ALA A 159 -0.39 2.39 -0.99
C ALA A 159 -1.40 2.93 -2.04
N ALA A 160 -2.65 3.16 -1.61
CA ALA A 160 -3.72 3.67 -2.45
C ALA A 160 -4.19 5.06 -1.98
N VAL A 161 -4.55 5.90 -2.95
CA VAL A 161 -5.13 7.22 -2.72
C VAL A 161 -6.52 7.26 -3.33
N ASP A 162 -7.53 7.54 -2.52
CA ASP A 162 -8.91 7.73 -2.94
C ASP A 162 -9.22 9.22 -2.98
N ALA A 163 -9.59 9.73 -4.15
CA ALA A 163 -10.27 11.01 -4.26
C ALA A 163 -11.78 10.74 -4.23
N VAL A 164 -12.43 11.21 -3.17
CA VAL A 164 -13.85 10.95 -2.91
C VAL A 164 -14.65 12.20 -3.22
N GLU A 165 -15.78 12.01 -3.90
CA GLU A 165 -16.80 13.02 -4.14
C GLU A 165 -18.19 12.41 -3.91
N ASN A 166 -19.00 13.05 -3.08
CA ASN A 166 -20.37 12.63 -2.73
C ASN A 166 -20.47 11.15 -2.32
N GLY A 167 -19.56 10.71 -1.45
CA GLY A 167 -19.53 9.34 -0.93
C GLY A 167 -19.02 8.29 -1.92
N ARG A 168 -18.45 8.67 -3.07
CA ARG A 168 -17.91 7.75 -4.07
C ARG A 168 -16.50 8.10 -4.48
N VAL A 169 -15.70 7.09 -4.77
CA VAL A 169 -14.35 7.25 -5.32
C VAL A 169 -14.45 7.65 -6.80
N VAL A 170 -14.10 8.90 -7.10
CA VAL A 170 -14.09 9.42 -8.49
C VAL A 170 -12.76 9.18 -9.19
N ARG A 171 -11.68 9.05 -8.40
CA ARG A 171 -10.34 8.68 -8.86
C ARG A 171 -9.63 7.89 -7.78
N ARG A 172 -8.87 6.87 -8.20
CA ARG A 172 -7.96 6.13 -7.35
C ARG A 172 -6.57 6.11 -7.96
N TYR A 173 -5.55 6.32 -7.13
CA TYR A 173 -4.15 6.35 -7.55
C TYR A 173 -3.30 5.39 -6.70
N THR A 174 -2.20 4.91 -7.27
CA THR A 174 -1.14 4.25 -6.49
C THR A 174 -0.21 5.32 -5.92
N ALA A 175 0.02 5.29 -4.61
CA ALA A 175 1.03 6.08 -3.92
C ALA A 175 2.35 5.30 -3.77
N ILE A 176 3.41 6.04 -3.47
CA ILE A 176 4.63 5.49 -2.87
C ILE A 176 4.65 6.01 -1.43
N VAL A 177 4.69 5.09 -0.47
CA VAL A 177 4.70 5.40 0.95
C VAL A 177 6.07 5.15 1.57
N GLY A 178 6.29 5.69 2.75
CA GLY A 178 7.51 5.50 3.53
C GLY A 178 7.80 4.03 3.82
N GLY A 179 9.09 3.67 3.86
CA GLY A 179 9.55 2.35 4.28
C GLY A 179 9.44 2.14 5.79
N VAL A 180 9.76 0.93 6.27
CA VAL A 180 9.68 0.58 7.71
C VAL A 180 10.53 1.51 8.59
N ASP A 181 11.71 1.89 8.12
CA ASP A 181 12.63 2.77 8.86
C ASP A 181 12.21 4.25 8.81
N HIS A 182 11.40 4.62 7.83
CA HIS A 182 10.96 6.00 7.57
C HIS A 182 9.48 6.01 7.18
N PRO A 183 8.57 5.68 8.12
CA PRO A 183 7.15 5.53 7.82
C PRO A 183 6.51 6.88 7.45
N SER A 184 5.54 6.84 6.54
CA SER A 184 4.67 8.00 6.31
C SER A 184 3.85 8.28 7.57
N PRO A 185 3.84 9.52 8.11
CA PRO A 185 3.04 9.85 9.28
C PRO A 185 1.55 9.86 8.94
N GLU A 186 0.73 9.48 9.92
CA GLU A 186 -0.72 9.68 9.86
C GLU A 186 -1.05 11.14 10.18
N VAL A 187 -1.74 11.82 9.27
CA VAL A 187 -2.08 13.25 9.40
C VAL A 187 -3.47 13.53 8.88
N GLU A 188 -4.14 14.50 9.49
CA GLU A 188 -5.35 15.13 8.98
C GLU A 188 -5.06 16.59 8.64
N ALA A 189 -5.33 17.01 7.41
CA ALA A 189 -5.06 18.36 6.95
C ALA A 189 -5.99 18.80 5.83
N ARG A 190 -6.09 20.12 5.63
CA ARG A 190 -6.80 20.71 4.48
C ARG A 190 -5.81 21.01 3.36
N ILE A 191 -6.16 20.58 2.13
CA ILE A 191 -5.40 20.95 0.93
C ILE A 191 -5.72 22.40 0.60
N GLY A 192 -4.81 23.32 0.95
CA GLY A 192 -5.00 24.76 0.72
C GLY A 192 -4.58 25.24 -0.66
N ALA A 193 -3.61 24.58 -1.30
CA ALA A 193 -3.11 24.96 -2.62
C ALA A 193 -2.52 23.76 -3.36
N VAL A 194 -2.53 23.84 -4.68
CA VAL A 194 -1.82 22.92 -5.58
C VAL A 194 -0.78 23.74 -6.34
N ASN A 195 0.50 23.46 -6.11
CA ASN A 195 1.59 24.11 -6.82
C ASN A 195 1.99 23.27 -8.03
N PHE A 196 1.76 23.78 -9.23
CA PHE A 196 2.22 23.16 -10.46
C PHE A 196 3.70 23.49 -10.65
N ASN A 197 4.52 22.47 -10.92
CA ASN A 197 5.97 22.61 -11.09
C ASN A 197 6.65 23.19 -9.83
N PRO A 198 6.51 22.53 -8.66
CA PRO A 198 7.17 23.01 -7.46
C PRO A 198 8.70 22.85 -7.59
N THR A 199 9.43 23.73 -6.91
CA THR A 199 10.82 23.47 -6.57
C THR A 199 10.88 22.53 -5.38
N TRP A 200 11.92 21.69 -5.30
CA TRP A 200 12.13 20.83 -4.13
C TRP A 200 13.23 21.40 -3.24
N THR A 201 12.87 21.85 -2.03
CA THR A 201 13.85 22.17 -1.00
C THR A 201 14.25 20.90 -0.27
N VAL A 202 15.54 20.57 -0.34
CA VAL A 202 16.07 19.32 0.19
C VAL A 202 16.08 19.36 1.73
N PRO A 203 15.46 18.39 2.42
CA PRO A 203 15.53 18.26 3.87
C PRO A 203 16.97 18.10 4.38
N VAL A 204 17.27 18.66 5.55
CA VAL A 204 18.61 18.62 6.18
C VAL A 204 19.14 17.19 6.32
N SER A 205 18.28 16.23 6.63
CA SER A 205 18.66 14.82 6.74
C SER A 205 19.21 14.25 5.42
N ILE A 206 18.59 14.60 4.28
CA ILE A 206 19.06 14.18 2.95
C ILE A 206 20.35 14.92 2.59
N ILE A 207 20.49 16.20 2.96
CA ILE A 207 21.74 16.94 2.78
C ILE A 207 22.89 16.20 3.48
N LYS A 208 22.70 15.84 4.77
CA LYS A 208 23.72 15.17 5.59
C LYS A 208 24.02 13.75 5.13
N ASN A 209 22.99 12.94 4.93
CA ASN A 209 23.16 11.49 4.76
C ASN A 209 23.40 11.08 3.30
N GLU A 210 22.97 11.89 2.34
CA GLU A 210 23.07 11.53 0.92
C GLU A 210 23.90 12.51 0.10
N ILE A 211 23.63 13.81 0.20
CA ILE A 211 24.24 14.80 -0.68
C ILE A 211 25.69 15.05 -0.30
N MET A 212 26.00 15.30 0.99
CA MET A 212 27.37 15.55 1.45
C MET A 212 28.32 14.40 1.05
N PRO A 213 28.01 13.11 1.27
CA PRO A 213 28.84 12.01 0.79
C PRO A 213 28.99 11.93 -0.73
N LYS A 214 27.95 12.30 -1.50
CA LYS A 214 28.01 12.34 -2.97
C LYS A 214 28.89 13.49 -3.45
N MET A 215 28.79 14.68 -2.83
CA MET A 215 29.61 15.85 -3.16
C MET A 215 31.09 15.67 -2.83
N GLN A 216 31.41 14.96 -1.74
CA GLN A 216 32.80 14.60 -1.42
C GLN A 216 33.43 13.66 -2.46
N LYS A 217 32.62 12.86 -3.17
CA LYS A 217 33.07 11.93 -4.21
C LYS A 217 33.05 12.54 -5.61
N ASP A 218 32.03 13.34 -5.91
CA ASP A 218 31.82 13.99 -7.20
C ASP A 218 31.35 15.44 -6.97
N PRO A 219 32.25 16.43 -7.07
CA PRO A 219 31.91 17.84 -6.93
C PRO A 219 30.90 18.36 -7.98
N SER A 220 30.69 17.64 -9.08
CA SER A 220 29.74 18.00 -10.13
C SER A 220 28.31 17.48 -9.88
N TYR A 221 28.09 16.75 -8.78
CA TYR A 221 26.81 16.10 -8.49
C TYR A 221 25.62 17.07 -8.47
N LEU A 222 25.73 18.20 -7.75
CA LEU A 222 24.62 19.16 -7.66
C LEU A 222 24.27 19.79 -9.02
N ALA A 223 25.28 20.08 -9.85
CA ALA A 223 25.06 20.60 -11.20
C ALA A 223 24.32 19.58 -12.08
N LYS A 224 24.74 18.31 -12.04
CA LYS A 224 24.05 17.22 -12.76
C LYS A 224 22.61 17.02 -12.27
N ALA A 225 22.38 17.20 -10.97
CA ALA A 225 21.06 17.08 -10.35
C ALA A 225 20.20 18.35 -10.46
N ARG A 226 20.72 19.44 -11.04
CA ARG A 226 20.09 20.77 -11.11
C ARG A 226 19.66 21.29 -9.74
N ILE A 227 20.54 21.13 -8.75
CA ILE A 227 20.34 21.62 -7.38
C ILE A 227 21.21 22.86 -7.17
N ARG A 228 20.57 23.96 -6.80
CA ARG A 228 21.19 25.24 -6.46
C ARG A 228 21.38 25.33 -4.95
N VAL A 229 22.38 26.09 -4.51
CA VAL A 229 22.73 26.25 -3.10
C VAL A 229 22.56 27.70 -2.69
N PHE A 230 21.87 27.93 -1.58
CA PHE A 230 21.61 29.26 -1.04
C PHE A 230 22.10 29.36 0.40
N ASP A 231 22.67 30.51 0.77
CA ASP A 231 23.04 30.81 2.15
C ASP A 231 21.82 31.20 3.01
N GLY A 232 22.05 31.49 4.29
CA GLY A 232 20.99 31.91 5.22
C GLY A 232 20.34 33.27 4.89
N ARG A 233 20.90 34.04 3.94
CA ARG A 233 20.34 35.30 3.44
C ARG A 233 19.62 35.12 2.11
N GLY A 234 19.60 33.89 1.56
CA GLY A 234 18.99 33.58 0.27
C GLY A 234 19.87 33.92 -0.93
N ALA A 235 21.15 34.26 -0.74
CA ALA A 235 22.09 34.48 -1.83
C ALA A 235 22.59 33.13 -2.36
N GLU A 236 22.68 33.00 -3.69
CA GLU A 236 23.21 31.79 -4.31
C GLU A 236 24.73 31.66 -4.09
N VAL A 237 25.16 30.47 -3.72
CA VAL A 237 26.57 30.14 -3.45
C VAL A 237 27.03 29.04 -4.38
N GLN A 238 28.23 29.20 -4.92
CA GLN A 238 28.85 28.18 -5.77
C GLN A 238 29.18 26.93 -4.95
N PRO A 239 28.72 25.72 -5.35
CA PRO A 239 28.97 24.49 -4.59
C PRO A 239 30.45 24.20 -4.31
N GLY A 240 31.35 24.60 -5.22
CA GLY A 240 32.80 24.41 -5.07
C GLY A 240 33.43 25.25 -3.96
N ALA A 241 32.75 26.31 -3.49
CA ALA A 241 33.23 27.14 -2.38
C ALA A 241 32.88 26.56 -1.00
N ILE A 242 32.11 25.45 -0.95
CA ILE A 242 31.61 24.87 0.28
C ILE A 242 32.46 23.65 0.66
N ASN A 243 32.90 23.60 1.93
CA ASN A 243 33.53 22.41 2.49
C ASN A 243 32.46 21.35 2.83
N TRP A 244 32.19 20.44 1.89
CA TRP A 244 31.23 19.34 2.03
C TRP A 244 31.63 18.25 3.03
N ALA A 245 32.85 18.29 3.57
CA ALA A 245 33.27 17.44 4.69
C ALA A 245 32.92 18.03 6.06
N SER A 246 32.53 19.31 6.12
CA SER A 246 32.11 19.97 7.36
C SER A 246 30.61 19.84 7.56
N GLU A 247 30.18 19.65 8.82
CA GLU A 247 28.76 19.71 9.18
C GLU A 247 28.09 21.04 8.83
N ARG A 248 28.88 22.13 8.71
CA ARG A 248 28.38 23.44 8.28
C ARG A 248 27.75 23.42 6.88
N ALA A 249 28.11 22.45 6.04
CA ALA A 249 27.48 22.28 4.72
C ALA A 249 25.97 22.01 4.82
N ALA A 250 25.50 21.44 5.93
CA ALA A 250 24.08 21.17 6.17
C ALA A 250 23.25 22.43 6.51
N ASN A 251 23.90 23.57 6.75
CA ASN A 251 23.23 24.84 7.07
C ASN A 251 22.81 25.62 5.82
N TYR A 252 23.24 25.18 4.63
CA TYR A 252 22.83 25.78 3.37
C TYR A 252 21.47 25.23 2.93
N THR A 253 20.69 26.07 2.25
CA THR A 253 19.45 25.64 1.61
C THR A 253 19.77 25.09 0.23
N LEU A 254 19.48 23.80 0.01
CA LEU A 254 19.58 23.17 -1.29
C LEU A 254 18.19 23.15 -1.93
N ARG A 255 18.07 23.68 -3.15
CA ARG A 255 16.82 23.71 -3.90
C ARG A 255 17.02 23.14 -5.28
N GLN A 256 16.25 22.11 -5.61
CA GLN A 256 16.15 21.58 -6.96
C GLN A 256 15.14 22.43 -7.75
N ASP A 257 15.57 22.90 -8.92
CA ASP A 257 14.69 23.62 -9.84
C ASP A 257 13.60 22.67 -10.37
N SER A 258 12.48 23.25 -10.80
CA SER A 258 11.41 22.45 -11.39
C SER A 258 11.79 21.91 -12.77
N GLY A 259 11.39 20.67 -13.08
CA GLY A 259 11.58 20.07 -14.39
C GLY A 259 11.53 18.54 -14.37
N ALA A 260 11.30 17.97 -15.56
CA ALA A 260 11.43 16.54 -15.85
C ALA A 260 12.81 16.21 -16.42
#